data_AF-A0A7K2BQS5-F1
#
_entry.id   AF-A0A7K2BQS5-F1
#
_cell.length_a   1.000
_cell.length_b   1.000
_cell.length_c   1.000
_cell.angle_alpha   90.00
_cell.angle_beta   90.00
_cell.angle_gamma   90.00
#
_symmetry.space_group_name_H-M   'P 1'
#
loop_
_entity.id
_entity.type
_entity.pdbx_description
1 polymer ?
#
loop_
_entity_poly.entity_id
_entity_poly.type
_entity_poly.pdbx_seq_one_letter_code
_entity_poly.pdbx_strand_id
1 'polypeptide(L)'
;MTGAESLGLALTQLHLACGRIASGARAIAEAHRFGVPEGPHDELWTEEYHREAVHVYGESLPRSYQRDIASLFSHGIDALAEMTIPTLLAEDCLIVGGYMRNACAAIVTWLDAEPGGLEAPEPAEPPEIDDHTPVVIHFDRLAALATRAGACRLEQAAVAVQHHVGAPPAPALDDGQRRLLQGVASGRPIVDLAAEFGYSRSSMYRELSKLWKALGVSDRAHAIRKAAKEGLLD
;
A
#
# COMPACT_ATOMS: atom_id res chain seq x y z
N MET A 1 -1.45 16.33 -20.24
CA MET A 1 -1.25 15.92 -18.84
C MET A 1 0.13 16.36 -18.42
N THR A 2 0.22 17.14 -17.34
CA THR A 2 1.52 17.53 -16.78
C THR A 2 2.13 16.35 -16.03
N GLY A 3 3.48 16.29 -15.91
CA GLY A 3 4.15 15.17 -15.22
C GLY A 3 3.69 14.97 -13.76
N ALA A 4 3.27 16.05 -13.09
CA ALA A 4 2.74 16.00 -11.72
C ALA A 4 1.35 15.35 -11.64
N GLU A 5 0.48 15.58 -12.63
CA GLU A 5 -0.84 14.92 -12.70
C GLU A 5 -0.71 13.42 -12.97
N SER A 6 0.27 13.03 -13.80
CA SER A 6 0.56 11.62 -14.10
C SER A 6 1.03 10.86 -12.87
N LEU A 7 1.93 11.45 -12.09
CA LEU A 7 2.44 10.84 -10.85
C LEU A 7 1.35 10.71 -9.79
N GLY A 8 0.50 11.72 -9.63
CA GLY A 8 -0.62 11.68 -8.67
C GLY A 8 -1.63 10.56 -8.97
N LEU A 9 -1.94 10.33 -10.24
CA LEU A 9 -2.80 9.22 -10.66
C LEU A 9 -2.13 7.86 -10.39
N ALA A 10 -0.85 7.71 -10.74
CA ALA A 10 -0.09 6.48 -10.53
C ALA A 10 -0.03 6.08 -9.04
N LEU A 11 0.23 7.05 -8.15
CA LEU A 11 0.23 6.83 -6.69
C LEU A 11 -1.17 6.45 -6.17
N THR A 12 -2.24 7.05 -6.72
CA THR A 12 -3.61 6.69 -6.36
C THR A 12 -3.93 5.25 -6.76
N GLN A 13 -3.51 4.82 -7.96
CA GLN A 13 -3.69 3.45 -8.43
C GLN A 13 -2.89 2.46 -7.57
N LEU A 14 -1.64 2.77 -7.23
CA LEU A 14 -0.83 1.96 -6.32
C LEU A 14 -1.48 1.83 -4.94
N HIS A 15 -2.00 2.93 -4.38
CA HIS A 15 -2.71 2.91 -3.10
C HIS A 15 -3.94 1.99 -3.14
N LEU A 16 -4.75 2.10 -4.21
CA LEU A 16 -5.91 1.23 -4.42
C LEU A 16 -5.49 -0.24 -4.55
N ALA A 17 -4.46 -0.53 -5.35
CA ALA A 17 -3.95 -1.87 -5.57
C ALA A 17 -3.47 -2.51 -4.25
N CYS A 18 -2.71 -1.78 -3.43
CA CYS A 18 -2.30 -2.24 -2.11
C CYS A 18 -3.48 -2.52 -1.18
N GLY A 19 -4.50 -1.65 -1.19
CA GLY A 19 -5.73 -1.87 -0.41
C GLY A 19 -6.47 -3.16 -0.80
N ARG A 20 -6.53 -3.48 -2.10
CA ARG A 20 -7.12 -4.74 -2.58
C ARG A 20 -6.31 -5.95 -2.16
N ILE A 21 -4.98 -5.90 -2.28
CA ILE A 21 -4.08 -6.97 -1.85
C ILE A 21 -4.25 -7.23 -0.35
N ALA A 22 -4.22 -6.17 0.47
CA ALA A 22 -4.40 -6.28 1.92
C ALA A 22 -5.76 -6.91 2.27
N SER A 23 -6.85 -6.46 1.63
CA SER A 23 -8.18 -7.03 1.87
C SER A 23 -8.28 -8.50 1.45
N GLY A 24 -7.71 -8.88 0.31
CA GLY A 24 -7.71 -10.27 -0.16
C GLY A 24 -6.89 -11.19 0.75
N ALA A 25 -5.69 -10.74 1.14
CA ALA A 25 -4.82 -11.46 2.05
C ALA A 25 -5.45 -11.64 3.44
N ARG A 26 -6.14 -10.61 3.95
CA ARG A 26 -6.94 -10.71 5.19
C ARG A 26 -8.05 -11.74 5.07
N ALA A 27 -8.80 -11.73 3.96
CA ALA A 27 -9.88 -12.69 3.74
C ALA A 27 -9.37 -14.14 3.68
N ILE A 28 -8.21 -14.37 3.07
CA ILE A 28 -7.51 -15.66 3.09
C ILE A 28 -7.13 -16.07 4.52
N ALA A 29 -6.48 -15.18 5.27
CA ALA A 29 -6.09 -15.45 6.66
C ALA A 29 -7.29 -15.76 7.58
N GLU A 30 -8.42 -15.10 7.31
CA GLU A 30 -9.67 -15.30 8.04
C GLU A 30 -10.37 -16.61 7.67
N ALA A 31 -10.27 -17.07 6.42
CA ALA A 31 -10.79 -18.38 6.01
C ALA A 31 -10.12 -19.54 6.80
N HIS A 32 -8.82 -19.46 7.07
CA HIS A 32 -8.15 -20.42 7.96
C HIS A 32 -8.69 -20.37 9.40
N ARG A 33 -9.03 -19.17 9.89
CA ARG A 33 -9.68 -19.02 11.21
C ARG A 33 -11.04 -19.73 11.26
N PHE A 34 -11.71 -19.85 10.12
CA PHE A 34 -12.96 -20.59 9.96
C PHE A 34 -12.79 -22.08 9.61
N GLY A 35 -11.56 -22.60 9.64
CA GLY A 35 -11.28 -24.04 9.51
C GLY A 35 -10.94 -24.51 8.11
N VAL A 36 -10.70 -23.62 7.15
CA VAL A 36 -10.11 -24.01 5.86
C VAL A 36 -8.66 -24.48 6.08
N PRO A 37 -8.29 -25.69 5.63
CA PRO A 37 -6.93 -26.20 5.80
C PRO A 37 -5.91 -25.33 5.06
N GLU A 38 -4.70 -25.23 5.59
CA GLU A 38 -3.60 -24.51 4.94
C GLU A 38 -3.09 -25.29 3.72
N GLY A 39 -2.83 -24.53 2.64
CA GLY A 39 -2.16 -25.03 1.45
C GLY A 39 -0.63 -24.98 1.55
N PRO A 40 0.07 -25.33 0.45
CA PRO A 40 1.52 -25.42 0.45
C PRO A 40 2.24 -24.07 0.34
N HIS A 41 1.57 -23.01 -0.13
CA HIS A 41 2.23 -21.75 -0.46
C HIS A 41 2.36 -20.82 0.74
N ASP A 42 3.58 -20.60 1.22
CA ASP A 42 3.90 -19.59 2.24
C ASP A 42 4.20 -18.20 1.65
N GLU A 43 4.56 -18.14 0.37
CA GLU A 43 4.84 -16.91 -0.35
C GLU A 43 3.80 -16.65 -1.47
N LEU A 44 2.72 -15.95 -1.12
CA LEU A 44 1.62 -15.63 -2.04
C LEU A 44 2.01 -14.64 -3.15
N TRP A 45 3.24 -14.12 -3.15
CA TRP A 45 3.77 -13.22 -4.16
C TRP A 45 4.64 -13.93 -5.21
N THR A 46 4.66 -15.27 -5.23
CA THR A 46 5.45 -16.08 -6.17
C THR A 46 4.67 -16.42 -7.43
N GLU A 47 5.39 -16.76 -8.50
CA GLU A 47 4.79 -17.24 -9.76
C GLU A 47 4.01 -18.54 -9.55
N GLU A 48 4.53 -19.45 -8.72
CA GLU A 48 3.93 -20.76 -8.46
C GLU A 48 2.53 -20.63 -7.87
N TYR A 49 2.38 -19.84 -6.80
CA TYR A 49 1.07 -19.54 -6.22
C TYR A 49 0.11 -18.95 -7.26
N HIS A 50 0.56 -17.98 -8.06
CA HIS A 50 -0.32 -17.30 -9.02
C HIS A 50 -0.74 -18.17 -10.21
N ARG A 51 0.08 -19.15 -10.60
CA ARG A 51 -0.29 -20.15 -11.61
C ARG A 51 -1.46 -21.02 -11.16
N GLU A 52 -1.55 -21.32 -9.86
CA GLU A 52 -2.68 -22.07 -9.29
C GLU A 52 -3.87 -21.15 -9.00
N ALA A 53 -3.62 -19.99 -8.39
CA ALA A 53 -4.66 -19.05 -7.99
C ALA A 53 -5.47 -18.50 -9.19
N VAL A 54 -4.84 -18.38 -10.37
CA VAL A 54 -5.54 -17.88 -11.57
C VAL A 54 -6.69 -18.78 -12.01
N HIS A 55 -6.64 -20.09 -11.74
CA HIS A 55 -7.78 -20.97 -12.00
C HIS A 55 -8.98 -20.62 -11.11
N VAL A 56 -8.73 -20.31 -9.84
CA VAL A 56 -9.78 -19.85 -8.92
C VAL A 56 -10.38 -18.53 -9.40
N TYR A 57 -9.54 -17.59 -9.84
CA TYR A 57 -10.00 -16.32 -10.42
C TYR A 57 -10.83 -16.56 -11.69
N GLY A 58 -10.33 -17.42 -12.59
CA GLY A 58 -10.96 -17.75 -13.86
C GLY A 58 -12.37 -18.33 -13.71
N GLU A 59 -12.56 -19.21 -12.72
CA GLU A 59 -13.86 -19.81 -12.42
C GLU A 59 -14.82 -18.86 -11.71
N SER A 60 -14.29 -17.90 -10.94
CA SER A 60 -15.11 -17.09 -10.02
C SER A 60 -15.41 -15.69 -10.54
N LEU A 61 -14.60 -15.14 -11.45
CA LEU A 61 -14.62 -13.70 -11.79
C LEU A 61 -14.87 -13.45 -13.29
N PRO A 62 -15.65 -12.42 -13.67
CA PRO A 62 -15.77 -11.97 -15.05
C PRO A 62 -14.43 -11.59 -15.68
N ARG A 63 -14.25 -11.87 -16.97
CA ARG A 63 -13.01 -11.55 -17.71
C ARG A 63 -12.70 -10.05 -17.73
N SER A 64 -13.72 -9.19 -17.84
CA SER A 64 -13.57 -7.73 -17.77
C SER A 64 -12.93 -7.32 -16.45
N TYR A 65 -13.49 -7.79 -15.34
CA TYR A 65 -12.94 -7.53 -14.01
C TYR A 65 -11.51 -8.06 -13.85
N GLN A 66 -11.20 -9.25 -14.37
CA GLN A 66 -9.82 -9.76 -14.37
C GLN A 66 -8.86 -8.85 -15.15
N ARG A 67 -9.27 -8.34 -16.33
CA ARG A 67 -8.47 -7.36 -17.10
C ARG A 67 -8.25 -6.07 -16.32
N ASP A 68 -9.28 -5.56 -15.64
CA ASP A 68 -9.18 -4.35 -14.83
C ASP A 68 -8.20 -4.52 -13.68
N ILE A 69 -8.21 -5.69 -13.02
CA ILE A 69 -7.24 -6.01 -11.96
C ILE A 69 -5.81 -6.10 -12.52
N ALA A 70 -5.60 -6.78 -13.65
CA ALA A 70 -4.29 -6.87 -14.29
C ALA A 70 -3.78 -5.48 -14.70
N SER A 71 -4.63 -4.63 -15.27
CA SER A 71 -4.30 -3.25 -15.62
C SER A 71 -3.95 -2.42 -14.38
N LEU A 72 -4.75 -2.51 -13.31
CA LEU A 72 -4.48 -1.84 -12.03
C LEU A 72 -3.12 -2.26 -11.45
N PHE A 73 -2.81 -3.55 -11.47
CA PHE A 73 -1.53 -4.07 -10.98
C PHE A 73 -0.36 -3.66 -11.86
N SER A 74 -0.51 -3.64 -13.18
CA SER A 74 0.51 -3.14 -14.09
C SER A 74 0.88 -1.69 -13.77
N HIS A 75 -0.13 -0.81 -13.66
CA HIS A 75 0.12 0.59 -13.28
C HIS A 75 0.72 0.73 -11.88
N GLY A 76 0.33 -0.12 -10.93
CA GLY A 76 0.92 -0.17 -9.60
C GLY A 76 2.41 -0.54 -9.60
N ILE A 77 2.82 -1.47 -10.47
CA ILE A 77 4.23 -1.86 -10.65
C ILE A 77 5.04 -0.68 -11.20
N ASP A 78 4.52 0.01 -12.22
CA ASP A 78 5.18 1.18 -12.80
C ASP A 78 5.34 2.28 -11.75
N ALA A 79 4.29 2.56 -10.98
CA ALA A 79 4.34 3.52 -9.87
C ALA A 79 5.39 3.14 -8.82
N LEU A 80 5.47 1.86 -8.42
CA LEU A 80 6.47 1.37 -7.46
C LEU A 80 7.90 1.55 -7.99
N ALA A 81 8.12 1.38 -9.29
CA ALA A 81 9.44 1.53 -9.90
C ALA A 81 9.92 2.99 -9.94
N GLU A 82 8.99 3.95 -10.03
CA GLU A 82 9.30 5.39 -10.03
C GLU A 82 9.46 5.98 -8.62
N MET A 83 9.02 5.27 -7.58
CA MET A 83 9.08 5.73 -6.21
C MET A 83 10.48 5.63 -5.60
N THR A 84 10.86 6.65 -4.83
CA THR A 84 11.98 6.56 -3.90
C THR A 84 11.56 5.73 -2.69
N ILE A 85 11.98 4.47 -2.64
CA ILE A 85 11.60 3.53 -1.58
C ILE A 85 12.53 3.69 -0.36
N PRO A 86 12.01 4.00 0.83
CA PRO A 86 12.79 3.97 2.07
C PRO A 86 13.34 2.56 2.34
N THR A 87 14.57 2.45 2.86
CA THR A 87 15.19 1.15 3.17
C THR A 87 14.32 0.25 4.04
N LEU A 88 13.57 0.85 4.99
CA LEU A 88 12.66 0.12 5.88
C LEU A 88 11.45 -0.51 5.16
N LEU A 89 11.13 -0.08 3.94
CA LEU A 89 10.04 -0.61 3.12
C LEU A 89 10.52 -1.46 1.94
N ALA A 90 11.84 -1.63 1.78
CA ALA A 90 12.39 -2.33 0.63
C ALA A 90 11.82 -3.75 0.48
N GLU A 91 11.76 -4.51 1.57
CA GLU A 91 11.21 -5.87 1.56
C GLU A 91 9.69 -5.87 1.27
N ASP A 92 8.93 -4.95 1.88
CA ASP A 92 7.48 -4.86 1.67
C ASP A 92 7.15 -4.47 0.21
N CYS A 93 7.92 -3.56 -0.38
CA CYS A 93 7.80 -3.20 -1.79
C CYS A 93 8.16 -4.38 -2.71
N LEU A 94 9.14 -5.22 -2.36
CA LEU A 94 9.47 -6.43 -3.12
C LEU A 94 8.33 -7.45 -3.09
N ILE A 95 7.71 -7.67 -1.92
CA ILE A 95 6.56 -8.57 -1.77
C ILE A 95 5.36 -8.06 -2.56
N VAL A 96 4.99 -6.80 -2.39
CA VAL A 96 3.85 -6.20 -3.08
C VAL A 96 4.08 -6.15 -4.59
N GLY A 97 5.27 -5.74 -5.04
CA GLY A 97 5.65 -5.74 -6.44
C GLY A 97 5.71 -7.14 -7.05
N GLY A 98 6.17 -8.13 -6.29
CA GLY A 98 6.16 -9.55 -6.67
C GLY A 98 4.74 -10.07 -6.88
N TYR A 99 3.84 -9.80 -5.93
CA TYR A 99 2.43 -10.17 -6.03
C TYR A 99 1.77 -9.54 -7.25
N MET A 100 1.89 -8.22 -7.43
CA MET A 100 1.29 -7.52 -8.57
C MET A 100 1.80 -8.07 -9.90
N ARG A 101 3.11 -8.26 -10.03
CA ARG A 101 3.74 -8.75 -11.26
C ARG A 101 3.29 -10.15 -11.61
N ASN A 102 3.34 -11.06 -10.64
CA ASN A 102 3.02 -12.47 -10.88
C ASN A 102 1.51 -12.67 -11.07
N ALA A 103 0.66 -11.93 -10.32
CA ALA A 103 -0.78 -11.91 -10.55
C ALA A 103 -1.13 -11.39 -11.95
N CYS A 104 -0.55 -10.24 -12.36
CA CYS A 104 -0.78 -9.66 -13.68
C CYS A 104 -0.39 -10.65 -14.78
N ALA A 105 0.82 -11.21 -14.71
CA ALA A 105 1.31 -12.17 -15.71
C ALA A 105 0.44 -13.43 -15.80
N ALA A 106 0.03 -13.99 -14.66
CA ALA A 106 -0.85 -15.16 -14.64
C ALA A 106 -2.23 -14.85 -15.24
N ILE A 107 -2.84 -13.72 -14.88
CA ILE A 107 -4.15 -13.30 -15.41
C ILE A 107 -4.08 -13.07 -16.92
N VAL A 108 -3.07 -12.35 -17.42
CA VAL A 108 -2.90 -12.10 -18.87
C VAL A 108 -2.75 -13.42 -19.62
N THR A 109 -1.88 -14.31 -19.12
CA THR A 109 -1.67 -15.63 -19.73
C THR A 109 -2.96 -16.45 -19.76
N TRP A 110 -3.73 -16.45 -18.67
CA TRP A 110 -5.03 -17.14 -18.59
C TRP A 110 -6.04 -16.58 -19.59
N LEU A 111 -6.14 -15.25 -19.70
CA LEU A 111 -7.07 -14.60 -20.62
C LEU A 111 -6.71 -14.83 -22.09
N ASP A 112 -5.42 -14.94 -22.41
CA ASP A 112 -4.91 -15.21 -23.77
C ASP A 112 -5.04 -16.69 -24.17
N ALA A 113 -4.98 -17.61 -23.19
CA ALA A 113 -4.98 -19.05 -23.44
C ALA A 113 -6.34 -19.63 -23.85
N GLU A 114 -7.46 -18.96 -23.55
CA GLU A 114 -8.77 -19.45 -23.92
C GLU A 114 -9.24 -18.91 -25.29
N PRO A 115 -9.33 -19.78 -26.32
CA PRO A 115 -9.79 -19.38 -27.64
C PRO A 115 -11.33 -19.36 -27.63
N GLY A 116 -11.91 -18.23 -27.22
CA GLY A 116 -13.36 -18.08 -27.18
C GLY A 116 -13.80 -16.66 -26.81
N GLY A 117 -13.93 -15.79 -27.82
CA GLY A 117 -14.63 -14.52 -27.69
C GLY A 117 -13.85 -13.30 -28.16
N LEU A 118 -13.59 -13.20 -29.47
CA LEU A 118 -13.57 -11.89 -30.13
C LEU A 118 -14.99 -11.30 -30.07
N GLU A 119 -15.43 -10.84 -28.91
CA GLU A 119 -16.39 -9.75 -28.90
C GLU A 119 -15.56 -8.48 -29.05
N ALA A 120 -15.82 -7.78 -30.17
CA ALA A 120 -15.22 -6.49 -30.44
C ALA A 120 -15.38 -5.57 -29.22
N PRO A 121 -14.44 -4.64 -28.98
CA PRO A 121 -14.59 -3.67 -27.91
C PRO A 121 -15.84 -2.84 -28.21
N GLU A 122 -16.92 -3.07 -27.47
CA GLU A 122 -18.01 -2.09 -27.41
C GLU A 122 -17.42 -0.77 -26.90
N PRO A 123 -17.84 0.37 -27.46
CA PRO A 123 -17.36 1.67 -27.03
C PRO A 123 -17.57 1.80 -25.51
N ALA A 124 -16.51 2.15 -24.80
CA ALA A 124 -16.48 2.26 -23.34
C ALA A 124 -17.58 3.22 -22.85
N GLU A 125 -18.73 2.66 -22.49
CA GLU A 125 -19.67 3.33 -21.61
C GLU A 125 -19.01 3.48 -20.23
N PRO A 126 -19.24 4.60 -19.52
CA PRO A 126 -18.76 4.76 -18.16
C PRO A 126 -19.24 3.57 -17.31
N PRO A 127 -18.44 3.06 -16.36
CA PRO A 127 -18.80 1.87 -15.59
C PRO A 127 -20.11 2.12 -14.83
N GLU A 128 -21.22 1.64 -15.37
CA GLU A 128 -22.44 1.44 -14.60
C GLU A 128 -22.17 0.27 -13.66
N ILE A 129 -22.45 0.50 -12.37
CA ILE A 129 -22.44 -0.56 -11.37
C ILE A 129 -23.71 -1.39 -11.66
N ASP A 130 -23.55 -2.39 -12.53
CA ASP A 130 -24.60 -3.34 -12.90
C ASP A 130 -25.09 -4.14 -11.68
N ASP A 131 -26.40 -4.38 -11.62
CA ASP A 131 -27.16 -4.99 -10.52
C ASP A 131 -27.10 -6.55 -10.56
N HIS A 132 -26.10 -7.09 -11.28
CA HIS A 132 -25.87 -8.52 -11.35
C HIS A 132 -25.23 -9.04 -10.06
N THR A 133 -25.87 -10.09 -9.50
CA THR A 133 -25.49 -10.85 -8.30
C THR A 133 -23.97 -10.78 -8.03
N PRO A 134 -23.53 -10.31 -6.85
CA PRO A 134 -22.13 -10.03 -6.62
C PRO A 134 -21.30 -11.28 -6.87
N VAL A 135 -20.29 -11.10 -7.71
CA VAL A 135 -19.26 -12.06 -8.01
C VAL A 135 -18.53 -12.39 -6.71
N VAL A 136 -18.88 -13.53 -6.09
CA VAL A 136 -18.28 -13.94 -4.82
C VAL A 136 -16.90 -14.52 -5.13
N ILE A 137 -15.85 -13.85 -4.66
CA ILE A 137 -14.51 -14.42 -4.67
C ILE A 137 -14.50 -15.60 -3.69
N HIS A 138 -14.15 -16.78 -4.19
CA HIS A 138 -13.99 -18.00 -3.38
C HIS A 138 -12.69 -17.96 -2.57
N PHE A 139 -12.66 -17.13 -1.53
CA PHE A 139 -11.50 -16.97 -0.62
C PHE A 139 -11.16 -18.25 0.14
N ASP A 140 -12.13 -19.15 0.34
CA ASP A 140 -11.91 -20.49 0.87
C ASP A 140 -11.00 -21.32 -0.06
N ARG A 141 -11.19 -21.24 -1.37
CA ARG A 141 -10.34 -21.93 -2.35
C ARG A 141 -8.96 -21.30 -2.44
N LEU A 142 -8.87 -19.98 -2.42
CA LEU A 142 -7.57 -19.29 -2.36
C LEU A 142 -6.81 -19.61 -1.07
N ALA A 143 -7.51 -19.71 0.06
CA ALA A 143 -6.93 -20.11 1.33
C ALA A 143 -6.43 -21.56 1.29
N ALA A 144 -7.14 -22.48 0.64
CA ALA A 144 -6.65 -23.85 0.47
C ALA A 144 -5.33 -23.96 -0.34
N LEU A 145 -4.92 -22.89 -1.04
CA LEU A 145 -3.61 -22.81 -1.72
C LEU A 145 -2.51 -22.23 -0.83
N ALA A 146 -2.87 -21.44 0.17
CA ALA A 146 -1.95 -20.62 0.94
C ALA A 146 -1.84 -21.06 2.41
N THR A 147 -0.74 -20.69 3.06
CA THR A 147 -0.65 -20.72 4.52
C THR A 147 -1.21 -19.43 5.11
N ARG A 148 -1.71 -19.50 6.36
CA ARG A 148 -2.15 -18.30 7.08
C ARG A 148 -1.00 -17.33 7.32
N ALA A 149 0.19 -17.84 7.60
CA ALA A 149 1.38 -17.02 7.83
C ALA A 149 1.75 -16.20 6.59
N GLY A 150 1.74 -16.82 5.41
CA GLY A 150 1.97 -16.16 4.13
C GLY A 150 0.96 -15.05 3.84
N ALA A 151 -0.33 -15.35 4.07
CA ALA A 151 -1.40 -14.38 3.92
C ALA A 151 -1.23 -13.18 4.86
N CYS A 152 -0.93 -13.41 6.14
CA CYS A 152 -0.64 -12.32 7.08
C CYS A 152 0.59 -11.49 6.68
N ARG A 153 1.66 -12.12 6.17
CA ARG A 153 2.87 -11.40 5.72
C ARG A 153 2.57 -10.50 4.51
N LEU A 154 1.79 -10.99 3.55
CA LEU A 154 1.35 -10.23 2.38
C LEU A 154 0.45 -9.06 2.79
N GLU A 155 -0.51 -9.29 3.70
CA GLU A 155 -1.36 -8.23 4.24
C GLU A 155 -0.52 -7.10 4.86
N GLN A 156 0.43 -7.46 5.72
CA GLN A 156 1.31 -6.50 6.39
C GLN A 156 2.14 -5.68 5.40
N ALA A 157 2.72 -6.34 4.39
CA ALA A 157 3.47 -5.66 3.33
C ALA A 157 2.59 -4.64 2.58
N ALA A 158 1.40 -5.08 2.15
CA ALA A 158 0.47 -4.24 1.41
C ALA A 158 0.00 -3.04 2.24
N VAL A 159 -0.33 -3.22 3.52
CA VAL A 159 -0.69 -2.12 4.42
C VAL A 159 0.48 -1.14 4.62
N ALA A 160 1.71 -1.64 4.78
CA ALA A 160 2.89 -0.79 4.95
C ALA A 160 3.13 0.10 3.73
N VAL A 161 3.10 -0.48 2.53
CA VAL A 161 3.22 0.27 1.27
C VAL A 161 2.04 1.23 1.08
N GLN A 162 0.81 0.78 1.31
CA GLN A 162 -0.39 1.61 1.20
C GLN A 162 -0.33 2.85 2.09
N HIS A 163 0.10 2.68 3.34
CA HIS A 163 0.27 3.77 4.30
C HIS A 163 1.34 4.76 3.85
N HIS A 164 2.44 4.28 3.26
CA HIS A 164 3.49 5.16 2.75
C HIS A 164 3.02 5.99 1.56
N VAL A 165 2.31 5.37 0.61
CA VAL A 165 1.79 6.03 -0.60
C VAL A 165 0.64 6.98 -0.28
N GLY A 166 -0.23 6.61 0.66
CA GLY A 166 -1.39 7.41 1.07
C GLY A 166 -1.07 8.47 2.12
N ALA A 167 0.11 8.43 2.73
CA ALA A 167 0.54 9.50 3.62
C ALA A 167 0.71 10.77 2.78
N PRO A 168 0.12 11.92 3.19
CA PRO A 168 0.55 13.18 2.62
C PRO A 168 2.07 13.27 2.80
N PRO A 169 2.80 13.82 1.82
CA PRO A 169 4.25 13.98 1.95
C PRO A 169 4.53 14.60 3.31
N ALA A 170 5.49 14.01 4.04
CA ALA A 170 5.88 14.54 5.34
C ALA A 170 6.01 16.06 5.19
N PRO A 171 5.37 16.86 6.07
CA PRO A 171 5.43 18.31 5.94
C PRO A 171 6.90 18.66 5.82
N ALA A 172 7.26 19.37 4.74
CA ALA A 172 8.63 19.84 4.58
C ALA A 172 8.92 20.74 5.77
N LEU A 173 9.57 20.18 6.80
CA LEU A 173 10.00 20.95 7.95
C LEU A 173 11.04 21.94 7.44
N ASP A 174 10.81 23.22 7.66
CA ASP A 174 11.84 24.22 7.41
C ASP A 174 13.05 23.97 8.33
N ASP A 175 14.18 24.59 8.00
CA ASP A 175 15.44 24.41 8.75
C ASP A 175 15.31 24.80 10.24
N GLY A 176 14.39 25.71 10.56
CA GLY A 176 14.11 26.12 11.94
C GLY A 176 13.34 25.04 12.69
N GLN A 177 12.31 24.48 12.06
CA GLN A 177 11.50 23.39 12.60
C GLN A 177 12.33 22.11 12.78
N ARG A 178 13.23 21.79 11.84
CA ARG A 178 14.15 20.66 11.96
C ARG A 178 15.12 20.82 13.13
N ARG A 179 15.75 22.00 13.25
CA ARG A 179 16.64 22.32 14.39
C ARG A 179 15.89 22.26 15.72
N LEU A 180 14.65 22.76 15.75
CA LEU A 180 13.81 22.70 16.94
C LEU A 180 13.48 21.25 17.31
N LEU A 181 13.12 20.41 16.33
CA LEU A 181 12.84 18.99 16.51
C LEU A 181 14.07 18.23 17.03
N GLN A 182 15.25 18.47 16.45
CA GLN A 182 16.53 17.92 16.93
C GLN A 182 16.83 18.34 18.36
N GLY A 183 16.68 19.63 18.69
CA GLY A 183 16.90 20.12 20.05
C GLY A 183 16.00 19.41 21.08
N VAL A 184 14.73 19.20 20.73
CA VAL A 184 13.78 18.49 21.58
C VAL A 184 14.09 16.99 21.68
N ALA A 185 14.50 16.35 20.58
CA ALA A 185 14.88 14.94 20.55
C ALA A 185 16.14 14.67 21.38
N SER A 186 17.12 15.57 21.35
CA SER A 186 18.35 15.54 22.15
C SER A 186 18.13 15.91 23.62
N GLY A 187 16.87 16.08 24.06
CA GLY A 187 16.54 16.33 25.47
C GLY A 187 16.82 17.76 25.95
N ARG A 188 17.09 18.72 25.04
CA ARG A 188 17.38 20.09 25.46
C ARG A 188 16.20 20.73 26.20
N PRO A 189 16.45 21.51 27.27
CA PRO A 189 15.39 22.24 27.96
C PRO A 189 14.67 23.21 27.02
N ILE A 190 13.33 23.26 27.12
CA ILE A 190 12.49 24.18 26.33
C ILE A 190 12.90 25.65 26.55
N VAL A 191 13.43 25.98 27.73
CA VAL A 191 13.86 27.35 28.06
C VAL A 191 15.08 27.76 27.24
N ASP A 192 16.02 26.84 27.02
CA ASP A 192 17.23 27.09 26.26
C ASP A 192 16.92 27.18 24.77
N LEU A 193 16.03 26.31 24.29
CA LEU A 193 15.50 26.39 22.92
C LEU A 193 14.75 27.71 22.71
N ALA A 194 13.95 28.16 23.68
CA ALA A 194 13.25 29.43 23.58
C ALA A 194 14.22 30.60 23.43
N ALA A 195 15.28 30.64 24.25
CA ALA A 195 16.30 31.68 24.17
C ALA A 195 17.05 31.67 22.83
N GLU A 196 17.45 30.49 22.34
CA GLU A 196 18.18 30.35 21.07
C GLU A 196 17.35 30.84 19.87
N PHE A 197 16.06 30.53 19.85
CA PHE A 197 15.17 30.92 18.75
C PHE A 197 14.55 32.32 18.94
N GLY A 198 14.96 33.08 19.97
CA GLY A 198 14.45 34.43 20.24
C GLY A 198 12.98 34.47 20.71
N TYR A 199 12.49 33.38 21.31
CA TYR A 199 11.12 33.24 21.78
C TYR A 199 11.00 33.33 23.30
N SER A 200 9.83 33.77 23.76
CA SER A 200 9.41 33.53 25.15
C SER A 200 9.11 32.04 25.36
N ARG A 201 9.14 31.56 26.61
CA ARG A 201 8.77 30.17 26.93
C ARG A 201 7.36 29.82 26.45
N SER A 202 6.41 30.74 26.63
CA SER A 202 5.03 30.58 26.19
C SER A 202 4.89 30.56 24.67
N SER A 203 5.69 31.37 23.96
CA SER A 203 5.75 31.36 22.49
C SER A 203 6.36 30.05 21.98
N MET A 204 7.39 29.53 22.65
CA MET A 204 8.01 28.26 22.27
C MET A 204 7.04 27.08 22.38
N TYR A 205 6.22 27.02 23.44
CA TYR A 205 5.17 25.98 23.52
C TYR A 205 4.16 26.07 22.38
N ARG A 206 3.84 27.28 21.88
CA ARG A 206 2.96 27.45 20.71
C ARG A 206 3.63 26.96 19.43
N GLU A 207 4.91 27.27 19.24
CA GLU A 207 5.67 26.78 18.08
C GLU A 207 5.81 25.26 18.10
N LEU A 208 6.09 24.66 19.26
CA LEU A 208 6.08 23.20 19.41
C LEU A 208 4.69 22.62 19.11
N SER A 209 3.61 23.24 19.56
CA SER A 209 2.26 22.78 19.24
C SER A 209 1.94 22.85 17.74
N LYS A 210 2.44 23.87 17.03
CA LYS A 210 2.34 23.95 15.56
C LYS A 210 3.16 22.86 14.89
N LEU A 211 4.37 22.60 15.38
CA LEU A 211 5.25 21.54 14.89
C LEU A 211 4.60 20.15 15.06
N TRP A 212 3.99 19.87 16.22
CA TRP A 212 3.25 18.62 16.44
C TRP A 212 2.07 18.49 15.49
N LYS A 213 1.31 19.57 15.30
CA LYS A 213 0.19 19.60 14.35
C LYS A 213 0.66 19.37 12.92
N ALA A 214 1.77 19.99 12.51
CA ALA A 214 2.37 19.77 11.19
C ALA A 214 2.75 18.29 11.04
N LEU A 215 3.45 17.73 12.03
CA LEU A 215 3.81 16.31 12.06
C LEU A 215 2.60 15.36 12.21
N GLY A 216 1.37 15.85 12.39
CA GLY A 216 0.18 15.02 12.55
C GLY A 216 0.19 14.17 13.82
N VAL A 217 0.83 14.65 14.89
CA VAL A 217 0.97 13.95 16.17
C VAL A 217 0.40 14.78 17.32
N SER A 218 -0.02 14.09 18.38
CA SER A 218 -0.66 14.70 19.56
C SER A 218 0.33 15.24 20.58
N ASP A 219 1.56 14.72 20.60
CA ASP A 219 2.51 14.97 21.68
C ASP A 219 3.97 14.77 21.26
N ARG A 220 4.86 15.22 22.15
CA ARG A 220 6.33 15.15 22.00
C ARG A 220 6.84 13.72 21.81
N ALA A 221 6.33 12.75 22.58
CA ALA A 221 6.85 11.39 22.54
C ALA A 221 6.51 10.71 21.20
N HIS A 222 5.28 10.90 20.72
CA HIS A 222 4.87 10.50 19.37
C HIS A 222 5.69 11.20 18.30
N ALA A 223 5.94 12.50 18.45
CA ALA A 223 6.72 13.24 17.48
C ALA A 223 8.16 12.74 17.33
N ILE A 224 8.85 12.48 18.45
CA ILE A 224 10.23 11.97 18.42
C ILE A 224 10.28 10.58 17.76
N ARG A 225 9.34 9.69 18.12
CA ARG A 225 9.24 8.36 17.48
C ARG A 225 8.99 8.46 15.98
N LYS A 226 8.05 9.32 15.57
CA LYS A 226 7.72 9.53 14.16
C LYS A 226 8.92 10.10 13.39
N ALA A 227 9.58 11.11 13.96
CA ALA A 227 10.73 11.75 13.34
C ALA A 227 11.93 10.79 13.16
N ALA A 228 12.18 9.92 14.15
CA ALA A 228 13.19 8.86 14.01
C ALA A 228 12.82 7.84 12.93
N LYS A 229 11.55 7.43 12.86
CA LYS A 229 11.05 6.48 11.85
C LYS A 229 11.12 7.05 10.43
N GLU A 230 10.87 8.34 10.28
CA GLU A 230 10.82 9.04 9.00
C GLU A 230 12.16 9.65 8.57
N GLY A 231 13.25 9.42 9.31
CA GLY A 231 14.58 9.95 8.97
C GLY A 231 14.67 11.48 9.04
N LEU A 232 13.82 12.12 9.86
CA LEU A 232 13.83 13.57 10.08
C LEU A 232 14.85 14.01 11.15
N LEU A 233 15.41 13.03 11.85
CA LEU A 233 16.48 13.19 12.84
C LEU A 233 17.72 12.46 12.32
N ASP A 234 18.85 13.17 12.31
CA ASP A 234 20.18 12.62 12.03
C ASP A 234 20.69 11.77 13.20
#